data_AF-W4RS66-F1
#
_entry.id   AF-W4RS66-F1
#
_cell.length_a   1.000
_cell.length_b   1.000
_cell.length_c   1.000
_cell.angle_alpha   90.00
_cell.angle_beta   90.00
_cell.angle_gamma   90.00
#
_symmetry.space_group_name_H-M   'P 1'
#
loop_
_entity.id
_entity.type
_entity.pdbx_description
1 polymer ?
#
loop_
_entity_poly.entity_id
_entity_poly.type
_entity_poly.pdbx_seq_one_letter_code
_entity_poly.pdbx_strand_id
1 'polypeptide(L)'
;MIPIIVHPERNQEIVEKPDLLYQFIKKGALAQLTASSISGKFGKKVKSFSEQLIEANLIHFIASDAHNLTNRAFHMVSAFEHIEARYGMGTVYLLKENAELLVEGQNVYREVPQHVKKKKFLGIF
;
A
#
# COMPACT_ATOMS: atom_id res chain seq x y z
N MET A 1 19.32 -10.01 2.86
CA MET A 1 18.40 -9.07 3.55
C MET A 1 17.51 -8.41 2.51
N ILE A 2 16.20 -8.33 2.75
CA ILE A 2 15.23 -7.69 1.84
C ILE A 2 14.71 -6.42 2.51
N PRO A 3 14.85 -5.22 1.90
CA PRO A 3 14.36 -3.99 2.49
C PRO A 3 12.85 -3.85 2.34
N ILE A 4 12.20 -3.27 3.36
CA ILE A 4 10.77 -2.91 3.35
C ILE A 4 10.67 -1.39 3.41
N ILE A 5 10.16 -0.77 2.35
CA ILE A 5 9.85 0.65 2.30
C ILE A 5 8.55 0.89 3.07
N VAL A 6 8.65 1.56 4.22
CA VAL A 6 7.50 1.87 5.07
C VAL A 6 6.76 3.09 4.55
N HIS A 7 5.43 3.03 4.64
CA HIS A 7 4.48 4.11 4.33
C HIS A 7 4.86 4.97 3.10
N PRO A 8 5.12 4.37 1.91
CA PRO A 8 5.53 5.11 0.72
C PRO A 8 4.46 6.11 0.25
N GLU A 9 3.19 5.88 0.60
CA GLU A 9 2.07 6.77 0.29
C GLU A 9 2.14 8.13 1.00
N ARG A 10 3.00 8.24 2.02
CA ARG A 10 3.24 9.47 2.78
C ARG A 10 4.57 10.14 2.41
N ASN A 11 5.39 9.51 1.56
CA ASN A 11 6.62 10.10 1.08
C ASN A 11 6.33 11.02 -0.10
N GLN A 12 6.61 12.32 0.04
CA GLN A 12 6.28 13.32 -0.97
C GLN A 12 6.95 13.04 -2.32
N GLU A 13 8.21 12.59 -2.33
CA GLU A 13 8.91 12.31 -3.58
C GLU A 13 8.32 11.10 -4.30
N ILE A 14 7.90 10.06 -3.58
CA ILE A 14 7.20 8.90 -4.17
C ILE A 14 5.81 9.32 -4.68
N VAL A 15 5.09 10.20 -3.98
CA VAL A 15 3.81 10.73 -4.46
C VAL A 15 3.98 11.50 -5.78
N GLU A 16 5.02 12.33 -5.88
CA GLU A 16 5.30 13.11 -7.09
C GLU A 16 5.88 12.24 -8.23
N LYS A 17 6.69 11.25 -7.88
CA LYS A 17 7.39 10.33 -8.81
C LYS A 17 7.16 8.86 -8.40
N PRO A 18 5.95 8.30 -8.62
CA PRO A 18 5.64 6.92 -8.20
C PRO A 18 6.52 5.86 -8.85
N ASP A 19 7.17 6.19 -9.98
CA ASP A 19 8.13 5.32 -10.64
C ASP A 19 9.31 4.95 -9.72
N LEU A 20 9.68 5.81 -8.76
CA LEU A 20 10.73 5.50 -7.78
C LEU A 20 10.40 4.23 -6.99
N LEU A 21 9.16 4.13 -6.50
CA LEU A 21 8.72 2.94 -5.78
C LEU A 21 8.68 1.73 -6.71
N TYR A 22 8.15 1.87 -7.92
CA TYR A 22 8.18 0.80 -8.93
C TYR A 22 9.60 0.25 -9.15
N GLN A 23 10.60 1.12 -9.33
CA GLN A 23 11.98 0.69 -9.52
C GLN A 23 12.55 -0.03 -8.29
N PHE A 24 12.20 0.42 -7.07
CA PHE A 24 12.63 -0.26 -5.85
C PHE A 24 12.02 -1.67 -5.74
N ILE A 25 10.71 -1.79 -5.96
CA ILE A 25 10.01 -3.09 -5.92
C ILE A 25 10.55 -4.02 -7.01
N LYS A 26 10.75 -3.51 -8.23
CA LYS A 26 11.34 -4.26 -9.34
C LYS A 26 12.74 -4.81 -9.02
N LYS A 27 13.51 -4.08 -8.21
CA LYS A 27 14.85 -4.50 -7.74
C LYS A 27 14.81 -5.42 -6.51
N GLY A 28 13.61 -5.81 -6.06
CA GLY A 28 13.42 -6.80 -5.00
C GLY A 28 13.10 -6.22 -3.62
N ALA A 29 12.94 -4.89 -3.48
CA ALA A 29 12.40 -4.32 -2.26
C ALA A 29 10.91 -4.69 -2.09
N LEU A 30 10.42 -4.56 -0.88
CA LEU A 30 8.99 -4.69 -0.54
C LEU A 30 8.49 -3.34 -0.02
N ALA A 31 7.18 -3.21 0.16
CA ALA A 31 6.60 -2.01 0.75
C ALA A 31 5.39 -2.32 1.64
N GLN A 32 5.23 -1.50 2.66
CA GLN A 32 4.15 -1.57 3.64
C GLN A 32 3.33 -0.29 3.58
N LEU A 33 2.01 -0.43 3.40
CA LEU A 33 1.04 0.67 3.34
C LEU A 33 0.35 0.84 4.69
N THR A 34 0.14 2.09 5.13
CA THR A 34 -0.52 2.36 6.41
C THR A 34 -2.04 2.12 6.34
N ALA A 35 -2.60 1.41 7.31
CA ALA A 35 -4.04 1.16 7.40
C ALA A 35 -4.87 2.46 7.37
N SER A 36 -4.45 3.46 8.16
CA SER A 36 -5.07 4.79 8.20
C SER A 36 -5.11 5.49 6.83
N SER A 37 -4.12 5.24 5.97
CA SER A 37 -4.03 5.81 4.63
C SER A 37 -5.13 5.25 3.72
N ILE A 38 -5.25 3.93 3.64
CA ILE A 38 -6.25 3.26 2.78
C ILE A 38 -7.68 3.37 3.34
N SER A 39 -7.85 3.46 4.66
CA SER A 39 -9.14 3.77 5.31
C SER A 39 -9.57 5.25 5.16
N GLY A 40 -8.71 6.11 4.60
CA GLY A 40 -9.03 7.51 4.32
C GLY A 40 -8.91 8.49 5.48
N LYS A 41 -8.30 8.08 6.60
CA LYS A 41 -8.09 8.94 7.78
C LYS A 41 -7.06 10.05 7.54
N PHE A 42 -6.12 9.83 6.63
CA PHE A 42 -5.16 10.87 6.18
C PHE A 42 -5.64 11.67 4.96
N GLY A 43 -6.93 11.60 4.63
CA GLY A 43 -7.56 12.39 3.57
C GLY A 43 -7.62 11.70 2.22
N LYS A 44 -8.46 12.26 1.34
CA LYS A 44 -8.83 11.65 0.04
C LYS A 44 -7.65 11.46 -0.91
N LYS A 45 -6.68 12.39 -0.91
CA LYS A 45 -5.49 12.30 -1.76
C LYS A 45 -4.60 11.11 -1.40
N VAL A 46 -4.29 10.96 -0.11
CA VAL A 46 -3.50 9.83 0.41
C VAL A 46 -4.23 8.51 0.17
N LYS A 47 -5.54 8.46 0.42
CA LYS A 47 -6.36 7.28 0.11
C LYS A 47 -6.28 6.90 -1.36
N SER A 48 -6.52 7.85 -2.26
CA SER A 48 -6.51 7.58 -3.70
C SER A 48 -5.13 7.14 -4.20
N PHE A 49 -4.05 7.68 -3.64
CA PHE A 49 -2.71 7.22 -3.97
C PHE A 49 -2.43 5.83 -3.40
N SER A 50 -2.88 5.54 -2.18
CA SER A 50 -2.80 4.21 -1.57
C SER A 50 -3.47 3.14 -2.43
N GLU A 51 -4.66 3.44 -2.96
CA GLU A 51 -5.39 2.57 -3.90
C GLU A 51 -4.59 2.33 -5.19
N GLN A 52 -3.96 3.37 -5.74
CA GLN A 52 -3.12 3.25 -6.94
C GLN A 52 -1.89 2.36 -6.71
N LEU A 53 -1.29 2.41 -5.52
CA LEU A 53 -0.15 1.56 -5.18
C LEU A 53 -0.54 0.08 -5.08
N ILE A 54 -1.72 -0.22 -4.51
CA ILE A 54 -2.27 -1.59 -4.47
C ILE A 54 -2.58 -2.07 -5.89
N GLU A 55 -3.29 -1.25 -6.70
CA GLU A 55 -3.63 -1.58 -8.10
C GLU A 55 -2.40 -1.84 -8.98
N ALA A 56 -1.27 -1.23 -8.63
CA ALA A 56 0.00 -1.38 -9.35
C ALA A 56 0.88 -2.52 -8.79
N ASN A 57 0.38 -3.35 -7.88
CA ASN A 57 1.12 -4.43 -7.23
C ASN A 57 2.41 -3.95 -6.51
N LEU A 58 2.39 -2.73 -5.95
CA LEU A 58 3.55 -2.16 -5.27
C LEU A 58 3.51 -2.34 -3.75
N ILE A 59 2.40 -2.80 -3.19
CA ILE A 59 2.20 -2.99 -1.75
C ILE A 59 2.18 -4.48 -1.40
N HIS A 60 2.92 -4.84 -0.36
CA HIS A 60 3.09 -6.22 0.08
C HIS A 60 2.51 -6.48 1.47
N PHE A 61 2.35 -5.42 2.27
CA PHE A 61 1.85 -5.47 3.64
C PHE A 61 0.93 -4.30 3.96
N ILE A 62 -0.03 -4.54 4.85
CA ILE A 62 -0.77 -3.49 5.55
C ILE A 62 -0.35 -3.51 7.02
N ALA A 63 0.00 -2.35 7.58
CA ALA A 63 0.27 -2.21 9.01
C ALA A 63 -0.39 -0.95 9.56
N SER A 64 -0.66 -0.93 10.86
CA SER A 64 -1.41 0.16 11.47
C SER A 64 -0.66 1.49 11.51
N ASP A 65 0.66 1.44 11.75
CA ASP A 65 1.46 2.59 12.18
C ASP A 65 0.85 3.32 13.41
N ALA A 66 0.17 2.55 14.27
CA ALA A 66 -0.55 3.09 15.42
C ALA A 66 0.43 3.60 16.49
N HIS A 67 0.11 4.77 17.05
CA HIS A 67 0.89 5.40 18.13
C HIS A 67 0.02 5.80 19.34
N ASN A 68 -1.31 5.77 19.20
CA ASN A 68 -2.27 6.04 20.28
C ASN A 68 -3.65 5.45 19.94
N LEU A 69 -4.62 5.59 20.84
CA LEU A 69 -5.99 5.09 20.64
C LEU A 69 -6.93 6.10 19.95
N THR A 70 -6.45 7.29 19.59
CA THR A 70 -7.27 8.38 19.05
C THR A 70 -6.88 8.70 17.61
N ASN A 71 -5.95 9.64 17.40
CA ASN A 71 -5.63 10.21 16.09
C ASN A 71 -4.72 9.30 15.23
N ARG A 72 -3.94 8.42 15.85
CA ARG A 72 -3.09 7.40 15.19
C ARG A 72 -3.45 6.02 15.73
N ALA A 73 -4.73 5.67 15.61
CA ALA A 73 -5.27 4.36 15.99
C ALA A 73 -5.04 3.30 14.91
N PHE A 74 -5.44 2.06 15.19
CA PHE A 74 -5.03 0.90 14.38
C PHE A 74 -5.66 0.82 12.99
N HIS A 75 -6.97 1.07 12.87
CA HIS A 75 -7.74 1.06 11.63
C HIS A 75 -7.61 -0.20 10.73
N MET A 76 -7.07 -1.32 11.23
CA MET A 76 -6.82 -2.53 10.45
C MET A 76 -8.09 -3.15 9.86
N VAL A 77 -9.17 -3.23 10.65
CA VAL A 77 -10.46 -3.78 10.18
C VAL A 77 -10.99 -2.96 9.01
N SER A 78 -11.13 -1.65 9.19
CA SER A 78 -11.60 -0.74 8.14
C SER A 78 -10.70 -0.75 6.90
N ALA A 79 -9.39 -0.94 7.05
CA ALA A 79 -8.48 -1.06 5.92
C ALA A 79 -8.77 -2.33 5.11
N PHE A 80 -8.90 -3.48 5.77
CA PHE A 80 -9.18 -4.73 5.09
C PHE A 80 -10.60 -4.81 4.53
N GLU A 81 -11.61 -4.23 5.18
CA GLU A 81 -12.96 -4.10 4.62
C GLU A 81 -12.95 -3.29 3.31
N HIS A 82 -12.19 -2.18 3.27
CA HIS A 82 -12.06 -1.37 2.05
C HIS A 82 -11.31 -2.14 0.95
N ILE A 83 -10.25 -2.88 1.31
CA ILE A 83 -9.47 -3.69 0.36
C ILE A 83 -10.34 -4.83 -0.19
N GLU A 84 -11.09 -5.53 0.65
CA GLU A 84 -12.02 -6.58 0.26
C GLU A 84 -13.06 -6.04 -0.73
N ALA A 85 -13.73 -4.95 -0.37
CA ALA A 85 -14.79 -4.37 -1.18
C ALA A 85 -14.31 -3.92 -2.57
N ARG A 86 -13.03 -3.54 -2.70
CA ARG A 86 -12.46 -2.98 -3.94
C ARG A 86 -11.67 -3.98 -4.77
N TYR A 87 -10.96 -4.90 -4.13
CA TYR A 87 -9.98 -5.80 -4.75
C TYR A 87 -10.26 -7.29 -4.47
N GLY A 88 -11.33 -7.60 -3.73
CA GLY A 88 -11.77 -8.95 -3.41
C GLY A 88 -10.95 -9.60 -2.29
N MET A 89 -11.50 -10.71 -1.79
CA MET A 89 -10.91 -11.48 -0.69
C MET A 89 -9.52 -12.06 -1.00
N GLY A 90 -9.22 -12.37 -2.26
CA GLY A 90 -7.89 -12.87 -2.65
C GLY A 90 -6.78 -11.88 -2.29
N THR A 91 -7.00 -10.58 -2.52
CA THR A 91 -6.05 -9.53 -2.15
C THR A 91 -5.88 -9.41 -0.63
N VAL A 92 -6.97 -9.58 0.13
CA VAL A 92 -6.93 -9.59 1.59
C VAL A 92 -6.09 -10.75 2.12
N TYR A 93 -6.31 -11.97 1.59
CA TYR A 93 -5.55 -13.15 1.98
C TYR A 93 -4.06 -12.97 1.66
N LEU A 94 -3.73 -12.55 0.43
CA LEU A 94 -2.36 -12.31 0.00
C LEU A 94 -1.61 -11.37 0.96
N LEU A 95 -2.22 -10.23 1.31
CA LEU A 95 -1.60 -9.22 2.18
C LEU A 95 -1.46 -9.68 3.64
N LYS A 96 -2.39 -10.51 4.13
CA LYS A 96 -2.31 -11.09 5.49
C LYS A 96 -1.29 -12.22 5.56
N GLU A 97 -1.33 -13.15 4.62
CA GLU A 97 -0.40 -14.28 4.53
C GLU A 97 1.05 -13.79 4.37
N ASN A 98 1.27 -12.75 3.56
CA ASN A 98 2.59 -12.13 3.46
C ASN A 98 3.12 -11.66 4.83
N ALA A 99 2.27 -11.09 5.69
CA ALA A 99 2.69 -10.67 7.02
C ALA A 99 3.08 -11.85 7.91
N GLU A 100 2.37 -12.97 7.83
CA GLU A 100 2.69 -14.22 8.54
C GLU A 100 4.03 -14.80 8.04
N LEU A 101 4.19 -14.92 6.72
CA LEU A 101 5.43 -15.39 6.09
C LEU A 101 6.64 -14.54 6.48
N LEU A 102 6.46 -13.21 6.56
CA LEU A 102 7.53 -12.30 6.99
C LEU A 102 7.98 -12.61 8.44
N VAL A 103 7.04 -12.85 9.34
CA VAL A 103 7.34 -13.18 10.75
C VAL A 103 8.06 -14.52 10.85
N GLU A 104 7.70 -15.49 10.01
CA GLU A 104 8.34 -16.81 9.94
C GLU A 104 9.68 -16.80 9.20
N GLY A 105 10.11 -15.67 8.64
CA GLY A 105 11.34 -15.57 7.86
C GLY A 105 11.27 -16.28 6.51
N GLN A 106 10.06 -16.54 6.01
CA GLN A 106 9.81 -17.18 4.73
C GLN A 106 9.73 -16.17 3.58
N ASN A 107 9.70 -16.67 2.34
CA ASN A 107 9.56 -15.84 1.16
C ASN A 107 8.13 -15.35 1.01
N VAL A 108 7.94 -14.04 1.00
CA VAL A 108 6.63 -13.42 0.72
C VAL A 108 6.27 -13.52 -0.76
N TYR A 109 4.98 -13.62 -1.05
CA TYR A 109 4.43 -13.58 -2.40
C TYR A 109 4.54 -12.17 -2.98
N ARG A 110 4.82 -12.10 -4.29
CA ARG A 110 4.99 -10.86 -5.05
C ARG A 110 4.32 -11.01 -6.40
N GLU A 111 3.37 -10.12 -6.64
CA GLU A 111 2.80 -9.95 -7.96
C GLU A 111 3.75 -9.14 -8.86
N VAL A 112 3.59 -9.25 -10.18
CA VAL A 112 4.42 -8.48 -11.12
C VAL A 112 4.12 -6.99 -10.92
N PRO A 113 5.12 -6.17 -10.53
CA PRO A 113 4.90 -4.74 -10.29
C PRO A 113 4.57 -4.02 -11.59
N GLN A 114 3.67 -3.06 -11.52
CA GLN A 114 3.24 -2.24 -12.65
C GLN A 114 3.51 -0.76 -12.38
N HIS A 115 3.54 0.06 -13.43
CA HIS A 115 3.61 1.50 -13.28
C HIS A 115 2.26 2.04 -12.80
N VAL A 116 2.28 2.98 -11.85
CA VAL A 116 1.08 3.68 -11.41
C VAL A 116 0.48 4.48 -12.58
N LYS A 117 -0.78 4.22 -12.90
CA LYS A 117 -1.49 4.92 -13.98
C LYS A 117 -1.76 6.37 -13.57
N LYS A 118 -1.15 7.34 -14.26
CA LYS A 118 -1.56 8.75 -14.14
C LYS A 118 -2.96 8.90 -14.73
N LYS A 119 -3.92 9.42 -13.95
CA LYS A 119 -5.21 9.85 -14.51
C LYS A 119 -4.92 10.96 -15.52
N LYS A 120 -5.25 10.73 -16.80
CA LYS A 120 -5.26 11.80 -17.79
C LYS A 120 -6.34 12.79 -17.36
N PHE A 121 -5.93 14.00 -17.00
CA PHE A 121 -6.85 15.12 -16.82
C PHE A 121 -7.33 15.47 -18.24
N LEU A 122 -8.50 14.96 -18.63
CA LEU A 122 -9.21 15.45 -19.81
C LEU A 122 -9.73 16.84 -19.42
N GLY A 123 -8.88 17.84 -19.58
CA GLY A 123 -9.24 19.23 -19.41
C GLY A 123 -10.32 19.57 -20.44
N ILE A 124 -11.53 19.78 -19.95
CA ILE A 124 -12.56 20.49 -20.69
C ILE A 124 -12.24 21.97 -20.46
N PHE A 125 -11.52 22.56 -21.41
CA PHE A 125 -11.53 23.99 -21.67
C PHE A 125 -12.18 24.18 -23.05
#